data_AF-A0A5C7GY26-F1
#
_entry.id   AF-A0A5C7GY26-F1
#
_cell.length_a   1.000
_cell.length_b   1.000
_cell.length_c   1.000
_cell.angle_alpha   90.00
_cell.angle_beta   90.00
_cell.angle_gamma   90.00
#
_symmetry.space_group_name_H-M   'P 1'
#
loop_
_entity.id
_entity.type
_entity.pdbx_description
1 polymer ?
#
loop_
_entity_poly.entity_id
_entity_poly.type
_entity_poly.pdbx_seq_one_letter_code
_entity_poly.pdbx_strand_id
1 'polypeptide(L)'
;MAMLSEIVSQGKLVSDEIIIDLLSKRLEAGDAKGESGFILDGFPRTIRQAEILEGVTNIDLVINLKLREEALLAKCLGRRICSECRKNYNIACIDIKGENGNPGMYMAPLPPPPHCASKLITRSDDTEEVVKERLRIYNEMSRPVEDFYRSRGKLLEFNLPGGIPESWPKLLQALNLEDHEDKQTAAA
;
A
#
# COMPACT_ATOMS: atom_id res chain seq x y z
N MET A 1 -6.39 -6.45 -23.73
CA MET A 1 -5.15 -6.39 -22.91
C MET A 1 -3.96 -5.73 -23.62
N ALA A 2 -3.78 -5.85 -24.94
CA ALA A 2 -2.68 -5.20 -25.67
C ALA A 2 -2.65 -3.66 -25.54
N MET A 3 -3.81 -3.00 -25.65
CA MET A 3 -3.94 -1.54 -25.54
C MET A 3 -3.56 -0.97 -24.14
N LEU A 4 -3.86 -1.71 -23.07
CA LEU A 4 -3.50 -1.32 -21.69
C LEU A 4 -1.99 -1.40 -21.46
N SER A 5 -1.35 -2.46 -21.95
CA SER A 5 0.11 -2.61 -21.93
C SER A 5 0.79 -1.45 -22.66
N GLU A 6 0.22 -1.00 -23.76
CA GLU A 6 0.75 0.09 -24.59
C GLU A 6 0.58 1.47 -23.97
N ILE A 7 -0.55 1.75 -23.30
CA ILE A 7 -0.77 2.99 -22.56
C ILE A 7 0.18 3.07 -21.35
N VAL A 8 0.30 1.97 -20.60
CA VAL A 8 1.19 1.88 -19.43
C VAL A 8 2.67 1.95 -19.83
N SER A 9 3.07 1.31 -20.94
CA SER A 9 4.45 1.35 -21.44
C SER A 9 4.84 2.72 -22.00
N GLN A 10 3.87 3.51 -22.48
CA GLN A 10 4.05 4.90 -22.88
C GLN A 10 4.04 5.89 -21.71
N GLY A 11 3.89 5.41 -20.46
CA GLY A 11 3.77 6.26 -19.28
C GLY A 11 2.51 7.14 -19.25
N LYS A 12 1.52 6.83 -20.09
CA LYS A 12 0.23 7.54 -20.13
C LYS A 12 -0.67 6.97 -19.03
N LEU A 13 -1.41 7.84 -18.36
CA LEU A 13 -2.41 7.44 -17.38
C LEU A 13 -3.56 6.74 -18.11
N VAL A 14 -3.89 5.53 -17.66
CA VAL A 14 -5.13 4.84 -18.05
C VAL A 14 -6.30 5.69 -17.57
N SER A 15 -7.30 5.94 -18.42
CA SER A 15 -8.45 6.76 -18.02
C SER A 15 -9.24 6.09 -16.89
N ASP A 16 -9.84 6.90 -16.02
CA ASP A 16 -10.68 6.42 -14.91
C ASP A 16 -11.77 5.46 -15.39
N GLU A 17 -12.36 5.74 -16.56
CA GLU A 17 -13.42 4.92 -17.18
C GLU A 17 -12.92 3.50 -17.53
N ILE A 18 -11.71 3.36 -18.06
CA ILE A 18 -11.13 2.05 -18.40
C ILE A 18 -10.81 1.26 -17.11
N ILE A 19 -10.30 1.94 -16.08
CA ILE A 19 -10.00 1.29 -14.79
C ILE A 19 -11.28 0.78 -14.15
N ILE A 20 -12.34 1.59 -14.17
CA ILE A 20 -13.65 1.21 -13.63
C ILE A 20 -14.26 0.05 -14.41
N ASP A 21 -14.25 0.08 -15.75
CA ASP A 21 -14.78 -1.04 -16.56
C ASP A 21 -14.03 -2.35 -16.29
N LEU A 22 -12.70 -2.29 -16.13
CA LEU A 22 -11.89 -3.46 -15.76
C LEU A 22 -12.25 -3.96 -14.36
N LEU A 23 -12.43 -3.06 -13.41
CA LEU A 23 -12.80 -3.38 -12.04
C LEU A 23 -14.18 -4.03 -11.97
N SER A 24 -15.19 -3.43 -12.61
CA SER A 24 -16.56 -3.97 -12.68
C SER A 24 -16.57 -5.41 -13.20
N LYS A 25 -15.89 -5.67 -14.32
CA LYS A 25 -15.78 -7.02 -14.89
C LYS A 25 -15.10 -8.01 -13.94
N ARG A 26 -14.09 -7.57 -13.19
CA ARG A 26 -13.40 -8.44 -12.22
C ARG A 26 -14.29 -8.75 -11.01
N LEU A 27 -15.06 -7.77 -10.54
CA LEU A 27 -16.00 -7.95 -9.43
C LEU A 27 -17.12 -8.92 -9.83
N GLU A 28 -17.74 -8.73 -11.00
CA GLU A 28 -18.75 -9.64 -11.56
C GLU A 28 -18.21 -11.07 -11.72
N ALA A 29 -17.00 -11.22 -12.26
CA ALA A 29 -16.36 -12.52 -12.42
C ALA A 29 -15.99 -13.19 -11.08
N GLY A 30 -15.76 -12.40 -10.02
CA GLY A 30 -15.52 -12.90 -8.67
C GLY A 30 -16.80 -13.39 -8.01
N ASP A 31 -17.87 -12.59 -8.11
CA ASP A 31 -19.19 -12.92 -7.62
C ASP A 31 -19.72 -14.20 -8.28
N ALA A 32 -19.58 -14.33 -9.59
CA ALA A 32 -19.94 -15.55 -10.33
C ALA A 32 -19.14 -16.80 -9.89
N LYS A 33 -17.98 -16.64 -9.25
CA LYS A 33 -17.16 -17.72 -8.68
C LYS A 33 -17.44 -17.96 -7.19
N GLY A 34 -18.32 -17.18 -6.58
CA GLY A 34 -18.62 -17.24 -5.15
C GLY A 34 -17.53 -16.63 -4.26
N GLU A 35 -16.75 -15.66 -4.78
CA GLU A 35 -15.84 -14.88 -3.93
C GLU A 35 -16.66 -14.05 -2.91
N SER A 36 -16.25 -14.04 -1.64
CA SER A 36 -17.01 -13.41 -0.55
C SER A 36 -16.68 -11.92 -0.32
N GLY A 37 -15.71 -11.38 -1.06
CA GLY A 37 -15.27 -10.00 -0.90
C GLY A 37 -14.01 -9.70 -1.71
N PHE A 38 -13.50 -8.48 -1.57
CA PHE A 38 -12.33 -7.99 -2.30
C PHE A 38 -11.55 -6.97 -1.48
N ILE A 39 -10.27 -6.79 -1.84
CA ILE A 39 -9.42 -5.70 -1.35
C ILE A 39 -8.94 -4.92 -2.56
N LEU A 40 -9.15 -3.60 -2.54
CA LEU A 40 -8.62 -2.69 -3.54
C LEU A 40 -7.35 -2.05 -2.97
N ASP A 41 -6.21 -2.33 -3.61
CA ASP A 41 -4.93 -1.75 -3.23
C ASP A 41 -4.57 -0.61 -4.17
N GLY A 42 -4.45 0.60 -3.60
CA GLY A 42 -4.06 1.80 -4.33
C GLY A 42 -5.13 2.35 -5.29
N PHE A 43 -6.39 1.96 -5.12
CA PHE A 43 -7.57 2.52 -5.80
C PHE A 43 -8.72 2.66 -4.79
N PRO A 44 -9.47 3.78 -4.76
CA PRO A 44 -9.36 4.96 -5.63
C PRO A 44 -8.22 5.91 -5.21
N ARG A 45 -7.68 6.67 -6.18
CA ARG A 45 -6.64 7.71 -5.98
C ARG A 45 -7.15 9.14 -6.14
N THR A 46 -8.36 9.31 -6.68
CA THR A 46 -8.98 10.62 -6.89
C THR A 46 -10.42 10.59 -6.38
N ILE A 47 -10.97 11.77 -6.09
CA ILE A 47 -12.37 11.90 -5.65
C ILE A 47 -13.34 11.34 -6.70
N ARG A 48 -13.10 11.62 -7.99
CA ARG A 48 -13.92 11.13 -9.10
C ARG A 48 -13.92 9.60 -9.14
N GLN A 49 -12.78 8.96 -8.92
CA GLN A 49 -12.72 7.49 -8.85
C GLN A 49 -13.51 6.95 -7.67
N ALA A 50 -13.47 7.61 -6.50
CA ALA A 50 -14.22 7.21 -5.32
C ALA A 50 -15.74 7.33 -5.53
N GLU A 51 -16.20 8.40 -6.19
CA GLU A 51 -17.60 8.59 -6.57
C GLU A 51 -18.10 7.51 -7.52
N ILE A 52 -17.32 7.21 -8.57
CA ILE A 52 -17.69 6.17 -9.54
C ILE A 52 -17.70 4.79 -8.87
N LEU A 53 -16.69 4.50 -8.04
CA LEU A 53 -16.57 3.21 -7.35
C LEU A 53 -17.80 2.91 -6.49
N GLU A 54 -18.28 3.89 -5.73
CA GLU A 54 -19.48 3.75 -4.88
C GLU A 54 -20.78 3.61 -5.69
N GLY A 55 -20.77 3.97 -6.97
CA GLY A 55 -21.87 3.68 -7.90
C GLY A 55 -21.84 2.24 -8.45
N VAL A 56 -20.69 1.57 -8.40
CA VAL A 56 -20.48 0.21 -8.93
C VAL A 56 -20.61 -0.84 -7.83
N THR A 57 -20.08 -0.57 -6.65
CA THR A 57 -20.05 -1.52 -5.54
C THR A 57 -20.05 -0.79 -4.19
N ASN A 58 -20.55 -1.45 -3.15
CA ASN A 58 -20.47 -0.90 -1.80
C ASN A 58 -19.07 -1.14 -1.22
N ILE A 59 -18.45 -0.07 -0.75
CA ILE A 59 -17.20 -0.17 0.03
C ILE A 59 -17.54 -0.19 1.52
N ASP A 60 -17.21 -1.28 2.20
CA ASP A 60 -17.51 -1.42 3.64
C ASP A 60 -16.49 -0.67 4.52
N LEU A 61 -15.22 -0.68 4.10
CA LEU A 61 -14.11 -0.14 4.89
C LEU A 61 -13.00 0.40 3.98
N VAL A 62 -12.44 1.54 4.35
CA VAL A 62 -11.22 2.11 3.79
C VAL A 62 -10.20 2.25 4.90
N ILE A 63 -9.03 1.63 4.74
CA ILE A 63 -7.95 1.69 5.72
C ILE A 63 -6.89 2.65 5.22
N ASN A 64 -6.64 3.73 5.95
CA ASN A 64 -5.51 4.64 5.69
C ASN A 64 -4.33 4.28 6.59
N LEU A 65 -3.32 3.63 5.99
CA LEU A 65 -2.08 3.24 6.65
C LEU A 65 -1.12 4.44 6.73
N LYS A 66 -1.10 5.12 7.87
CA LYS A 66 -0.27 6.29 8.11
C LYS A 66 1.08 5.89 8.70
N LEU A 67 2.15 6.29 8.02
CA LEU A 67 3.52 6.17 8.50
C LEU A 67 4.14 7.56 8.58
N ARG A 68 5.01 7.77 9.57
CA ARG A 68 5.69 9.06 9.77
C ARG A 68 6.57 9.39 8.56
N GLU A 69 6.62 10.66 8.17
CA GLU A 69 7.25 11.10 6.93
C GLU A 69 8.73 10.74 6.86
N GLU A 70 9.45 10.91 7.97
CA GLU A 70 10.86 10.54 8.10
C GLU A 70 11.09 9.04 7.93
N ALA A 71 10.13 8.20 8.35
CA ALA A 71 10.19 6.76 8.15
C ALA A 71 9.88 6.39 6.68
N LEU A 72 8.91 7.04 6.05
CA LEU A 72 8.60 6.88 4.62
C LEU A 72 9.80 7.26 3.75
N LEU A 73 10.42 8.40 4.03
CA LEU A 73 11.61 8.87 3.32
C LEU A 73 12.75 7.86 3.44
N ALA A 74 13.07 7.41 4.67
CA ALA A 74 14.08 6.40 4.91
C ALA A 74 13.77 5.09 4.15
N LYS A 75 12.51 4.62 4.15
CA LYS A 75 12.11 3.42 3.38
C LYS A 75 12.28 3.61 1.88
N CYS A 76 11.91 4.74 1.29
CA CYS A 76 12.09 4.97 -0.14
C CYS A 76 13.57 4.99 -0.53
N LEU A 77 14.41 5.72 0.20
CA LEU A 77 15.86 5.80 -0.06
C LEU A 77 16.57 4.45 0.21
N GLY A 78 16.08 3.68 1.17
CA GLY A 78 16.58 2.35 1.51
C GLY A 78 16.09 1.23 0.58
N ARG A 79 15.20 1.52 -0.37
CA ARG A 79 14.63 0.50 -1.26
C ARG A 79 15.70 -0.09 -2.18
N ARG A 80 15.68 -1.41 -2.33
CA ARG A 80 16.56 -2.15 -3.24
C ARG A 80 15.73 -3.13 -4.05
N ILE A 81 16.11 -3.32 -5.31
CA ILE A 81 15.49 -4.30 -6.21
C ILE A 81 16.60 -5.25 -6.64
N CYS A 82 16.36 -6.56 -6.57
CA CYS A 82 17.29 -7.51 -7.18
C CYS A 82 17.14 -7.46 -8.71
N SER A 83 18.23 -7.24 -9.43
CA SER A 83 18.24 -7.18 -10.89
C SER A 83 17.80 -8.49 -11.56
N GLU A 84 17.93 -9.64 -10.88
CA GLU A 84 17.55 -10.95 -11.40
C GLU A 84 16.13 -11.36 -11.00
N CYS A 85 15.86 -11.50 -9.69
CA CYS A 85 14.57 -12.03 -9.24
C CYS A 85 13.47 -10.96 -9.15
N ARG A 86 13.82 -9.68 -9.37
CA ARG A 86 12.91 -8.51 -9.36
C ARG A 86 12.16 -8.27 -8.04
N LYS A 87 12.45 -9.03 -6.98
CA LYS A 87 11.90 -8.82 -5.64
C LYS A 87 12.44 -7.53 -5.02
N ASN A 88 11.58 -6.91 -4.20
CA ASN A 88 11.91 -5.71 -3.44
C ASN A 88 12.50 -6.09 -2.07
N TYR A 89 13.51 -5.33 -1.68
CA TYR A 89 14.17 -5.39 -0.38
C TYR A 89 14.30 -3.98 0.17
N ASN A 90 14.64 -3.85 1.45
CA ASN A 90 14.82 -2.55 2.07
C ASN A 90 15.95 -2.60 3.08
N ILE A 91 17.01 -1.82 2.87
CA ILE A 91 18.16 -1.81 3.78
C ILE A 91 18.04 -0.76 4.88
N ALA A 92 16.97 0.05 4.90
CA ALA A 92 16.79 1.06 5.94
C ALA A 92 16.41 0.40 7.26
N CYS A 93 17.24 0.64 8.28
CA CYS A 93 16.92 0.44 9.67
C CYS A 93 16.33 1.74 10.22
N ILE A 94 15.09 1.68 10.70
CA ILE A 94 14.40 2.84 11.26
C ILE A 94 14.39 2.66 12.78
N ASP A 95 15.04 3.57 13.49
CA ASP A 95 15.02 3.65 14.94
C ASP A 95 14.81 5.11 15.32
N ILE A 96 13.55 5.50 15.42
CA ILE A 96 13.21 6.87 15.79
C ILE A 96 12.76 6.88 17.24
N LYS A 97 13.45 7.68 18.04
CA LYS A 97 13.15 7.82 19.47
C LYS A 97 11.82 8.54 19.66
N GLY A 98 11.16 8.21 20.77
CA GLY A 98 9.95 8.91 21.17
C GLY A 98 10.30 10.27 21.75
N GLU A 99 9.68 11.33 21.24
CA GLU A 99 9.90 12.71 21.68
C GLU A 99 8.59 13.48 21.66
N ASN A 100 8.45 14.46 22.56
CA ASN A 100 7.29 15.37 22.63
C ASN A 100 5.92 14.64 22.68
N GLY A 101 5.86 13.50 23.38
CA GLY A 101 4.64 12.69 23.50
C GLY A 101 4.36 11.77 22.31
N ASN A 102 5.17 11.82 21.23
CA ASN A 102 5.08 10.85 20.15
C ASN A 102 5.79 9.54 20.56
N PRO A 103 5.17 8.37 20.31
CA PRO A 103 5.82 7.10 20.57
C PRO A 103 7.05 6.91 19.68
N GLY A 104 8.05 6.22 20.23
CA GLY A 104 9.17 5.73 19.43
C GLY A 104 8.70 4.74 18.37
N MET A 105 9.48 4.59 17.32
CA MET A 105 9.18 3.72 16.18
C MET A 105 10.43 2.95 15.78
N TYR A 106 10.33 1.62 15.76
CA TYR A 106 11.37 0.76 15.25
C TYR A 106 10.87 -0.05 14.06
N MET A 107 11.64 -0.08 12.97
CA MET A 107 11.40 -0.96 11.83
C MET A 107 12.72 -1.56 11.37
N ALA A 108 12.86 -2.87 11.55
CA ALA A 108 13.99 -3.62 11.04
C ALA A 108 14.11 -3.49 9.51
N PRO A 109 15.33 -3.62 8.96
CA PRO A 109 15.52 -3.75 7.52
C PRO A 109 14.90 -5.07 7.02
N LEU A 110 14.65 -5.12 5.71
CA LEU A 110 14.25 -6.32 4.96
C LEU A 110 15.42 -6.69 4.02
N PRO A 111 16.49 -7.33 4.54
CA PRO A 111 17.69 -7.62 3.76
C PRO A 111 17.43 -8.68 2.68
N PRO A 112 18.20 -8.66 1.59
CA PRO A 112 18.13 -9.73 0.59
C PRO A 112 18.74 -11.04 1.11
N PRO A 113 18.33 -12.19 0.56
CA PRO A 113 19.08 -13.43 0.73
C PRO A 113 20.47 -13.33 0.07
N PRO A 114 21.45 -14.18 0.46
CA PRO A 114 22.84 -14.09 -0.01
C PRO A 114 23.00 -14.05 -1.53
N HIS A 115 22.21 -14.85 -2.26
CA HIS A 115 22.25 -14.89 -3.73
C HIS A 115 21.77 -13.61 -4.43
N CYS A 116 21.07 -12.72 -3.72
CA CYS A 116 20.58 -11.44 -4.20
C CYS A 116 21.47 -10.25 -3.76
N ALA A 117 22.32 -10.41 -2.75
CA ALA A 117 23.01 -9.30 -2.08
C ALA A 117 23.92 -8.48 -3.01
N SER A 118 24.65 -9.15 -3.93
CA SER A 118 25.53 -8.49 -4.91
C SER A 118 24.79 -7.94 -6.15
N LYS A 119 23.48 -8.15 -6.24
CA LYS A 119 22.65 -7.85 -7.42
C LYS A 119 21.62 -6.76 -7.14
N LEU A 120 21.77 -6.10 -6.00
CA LEU A 120 20.86 -5.04 -5.58
C LEU A 120 21.14 -3.76 -6.36
N ILE A 121 20.09 -3.24 -6.99
CA ILE A 121 20.07 -1.94 -7.63
C ILE A 121 19.07 -1.03 -6.92
N THR A 122 19.28 0.28 -7.02
CA THR A 122 18.30 1.29 -6.66
C THR A 122 17.47 1.67 -7.87
N ARG A 123 16.30 2.28 -7.65
CA ARG A 123 15.60 2.95 -8.75
C ARG A 123 16.22 4.32 -8.97
N SER A 124 16.18 4.79 -10.22
CA SER A 124 16.67 6.12 -10.59
C SER A 124 15.90 7.26 -9.93
N ASP A 125 14.67 7.00 -9.48
CA ASP A 125 13.75 7.96 -8.90
C ASP A 125 13.70 7.92 -7.35
N ASP A 126 14.59 7.16 -6.72
CA ASP A 126 14.75 7.11 -5.26
C ASP A 126 15.76 8.16 -4.77
N THR A 127 15.50 9.43 -5.10
CA THR A 127 16.20 10.59 -4.53
C THR A 127 15.31 11.29 -3.50
N GLU A 128 15.92 12.02 -2.58
CA GLU A 128 15.18 12.70 -1.52
C GLU A 128 14.18 13.72 -2.09
N GLU A 129 14.58 14.47 -3.11
CA GLU A 129 13.77 15.48 -3.77
C GLU A 129 12.54 14.85 -4.45
N VAL A 130 12.76 13.76 -5.21
CA VAL A 130 11.68 13.06 -5.91
C VAL A 130 10.71 12.40 -4.92
N VAL A 131 11.22 11.83 -3.83
CA VAL A 131 10.39 11.20 -2.79
C VAL A 131 9.55 12.25 -2.07
N LYS A 132 10.14 13.38 -1.66
CA LYS A 132 9.40 14.48 -1.01
C LYS A 132 8.30 15.03 -1.91
N GLU A 133 8.59 15.24 -3.19
CA GLU A 133 7.59 15.73 -4.13
C GLU A 133 6.44 14.73 -4.34
N ARG A 134 6.75 13.43 -4.39
CA ARG A 134 5.72 12.38 -4.45
C ARG A 134 4.83 12.34 -3.22
N LEU A 135 5.42 12.51 -2.03
CA LEU A 135 4.66 12.56 -0.78
C LEU A 135 3.75 13.78 -0.74
N ARG A 136 4.23 14.95 -1.20
CA ARG A 136 3.41 16.17 -1.34
C ARG A 136 2.21 15.93 -2.25
N ILE A 137 2.44 15.45 -3.48
CA ILE A 137 1.38 15.16 -4.44
C ILE A 137 0.41 14.11 -3.89
N TYR A 138 0.92 13.04 -3.27
CA TYR A 138 0.09 12.01 -2.67
C TYR A 138 -0.86 12.60 -1.62
N ASN A 139 -0.35 13.41 -0.69
CA ASN A 139 -1.14 14.05 0.35
C ASN A 139 -2.21 15.00 -0.21
N GLU A 140 -1.89 15.75 -1.27
CA GLU A 140 -2.83 16.64 -1.95
C GLU A 140 -3.97 15.87 -2.64
N MET A 141 -3.65 14.73 -3.23
CA MET A 141 -4.62 13.89 -3.94
C MET A 141 -5.41 12.97 -3.01
N SER A 142 -4.80 12.48 -1.93
CA SER A 142 -5.42 11.55 -0.98
C SER A 142 -6.40 12.26 -0.06
N ARG A 143 -6.11 13.50 0.36
CA ARG A 143 -6.96 14.24 1.32
C ARG A 143 -8.43 14.34 0.87
N PRO A 144 -8.77 14.70 -0.38
CA PRO A 144 -10.17 14.68 -0.83
C PRO A 144 -10.82 13.29 -0.74
N VAL A 145 -10.08 12.22 -1.04
CA VAL A 145 -10.58 10.83 -0.97
C VAL A 145 -10.78 10.40 0.49
N GLU A 146 -9.85 10.74 1.36
CA GLU A 146 -9.96 10.52 2.80
C GLU A 146 -11.17 11.25 3.37
N ASP A 147 -11.34 12.53 3.06
CA ASP A 147 -12.47 13.34 3.52
C ASP A 147 -13.81 12.75 3.06
N PHE A 148 -13.87 12.28 1.81
CA PHE A 148 -15.04 11.60 1.25
C PHE A 148 -15.45 10.36 2.04
N TYR A 149 -14.53 9.42 2.29
CA TYR A 149 -14.85 8.22 3.05
C TYR A 149 -15.01 8.49 4.56
N ARG A 150 -14.32 9.49 5.11
CA ARG A 150 -14.48 9.93 6.51
C ARG A 150 -15.87 10.48 6.76
N SER A 151 -16.39 11.32 5.86
CA SER A 151 -17.75 11.87 5.96
C SER A 151 -18.86 10.80 5.94
N ARG A 152 -18.53 9.61 5.42
CA ARG A 152 -19.43 8.45 5.33
C ARG A 152 -19.24 7.42 6.44
N GLY A 153 -18.33 7.68 7.37
CA GLY A 153 -18.01 6.74 8.46
C GLY A 153 -17.32 5.45 7.99
N LYS A 154 -16.74 5.44 6.77
CA LYS A 154 -16.09 4.26 6.17
C LYS A 154 -14.57 4.26 6.34
N LEU A 155 -13.98 5.36 6.82
CA LEU A 155 -12.52 5.51 6.94
C LEU A 155 -12.01 5.08 8.32
N LEU A 156 -11.10 4.11 8.34
CA LEU A 156 -10.26 3.75 9.48
C LEU A 156 -8.86 4.34 9.28
N GLU A 157 -8.47 5.28 10.13
CA GLU A 157 -7.09 5.76 10.16
C GLU A 157 -6.24 4.88 11.07
N PHE A 158 -5.18 4.29 10.50
CA PHE A 158 -4.29 3.38 11.22
C PHE A 158 -2.86 3.92 11.18
N ASN A 159 -2.41 4.46 12.31
CA ASN A 159 -1.02 4.89 12.47
C ASN A 159 -0.14 3.67 12.77
N LEU A 160 0.84 3.41 11.91
CA LEU A 160 1.77 2.31 12.13
C LEU A 160 2.62 2.60 13.38
N PRO A 161 2.62 1.73 14.40
CA PRO A 161 3.51 1.89 15.55
C PRO A 161 4.98 1.58 15.23
N GLY A 162 5.24 0.76 14.21
CA GLY A 162 6.57 0.26 13.88
C GLY A 162 6.56 -0.78 12.78
N GLY A 163 7.52 -1.70 12.81
CA GLY A 163 7.66 -2.76 11.81
C GLY A 163 6.46 -3.71 11.77
N ILE A 164 6.48 -4.67 10.83
CA ILE A 164 5.42 -5.69 10.70
C ILE A 164 5.10 -6.37 12.05
N PRO A 165 6.08 -6.81 12.88
CA PRO A 165 5.78 -7.47 14.15
C PRO A 165 4.98 -6.62 15.14
N GLU A 166 5.12 -5.29 15.09
CA GLU A 166 4.41 -4.36 15.98
C GLU A 166 3.09 -3.88 15.37
N SER A 167 3.06 -3.70 14.05
CA SER A 167 1.92 -3.16 13.32
C SER A 167 0.86 -4.21 13.01
N TRP A 168 1.25 -5.44 12.66
CA TRP A 168 0.34 -6.49 12.22
C TRP A 168 -0.69 -6.88 13.29
N PRO A 169 -0.30 -7.20 14.55
CA PRO A 169 -1.27 -7.59 15.56
C PRO A 169 -2.26 -6.46 15.89
N LYS A 170 -1.79 -5.21 15.89
CA LYS A 170 -2.64 -4.03 16.14
C LYS A 170 -3.60 -3.75 14.99
N LEU A 171 -3.18 -4.02 13.76
CA LEU A 171 -4.05 -3.88 12.58
C LEU A 171 -5.16 -4.93 12.64
N LEU A 172 -4.83 -6.20 12.91
CA LEU A 172 -5.83 -7.25 13.07
C LEU A 172 -6.83 -6.91 14.19
N GLN A 173 -6.33 -6.43 15.33
CA GLN A 173 -7.19 -5.96 16.42
C GLN A 173 -8.12 -4.82 15.97
N ALA A 174 -7.60 -3.83 15.23
CA ALA A 174 -8.40 -2.72 14.72
C ALA A 174 -9.46 -3.17 13.70
N LEU A 175 -9.21 -4.27 13.00
CA LEU A 175 -10.13 -4.91 12.06
C LEU A 175 -11.05 -5.95 12.71
N ASN A 176 -10.92 -6.18 14.01
CA ASN A 176 -11.61 -7.25 14.73
C ASN A 176 -11.41 -8.63 14.06
N LEU A 177 -10.18 -8.89 13.60
CA LEU A 177 -9.75 -10.15 13.03
C LEU A 177 -8.86 -10.90 14.02
N GLU A 178 -9.00 -12.22 14.06
CA GLU A 178 -8.07 -13.09 14.78
C GLU A 178 -6.82 -13.33 13.93
N ASP A 179 -5.66 -13.37 14.58
CA ASP A 179 -4.43 -13.82 13.91
C ASP A 179 -4.52 -15.33 13.75
N HIS A 180 -4.97 -15.76 12.57
CA HIS A 180 -4.81 -17.14 12.15
C HIS A 180 -3.36 -17.33 11.70
N GLU A 181 -2.40 -17.30 12.64
CA GLU A 181 -1.13 -17.98 12.41
C GLU A 181 -1.50 -19.45 12.11
N ASP A 182 -1.30 -19.86 10.87
CA ASP A 182 -1.52 -21.23 10.41
C ASP A 182 -0.91 -22.22 11.42
N LYS A 183 -1.76 -22.89 12.19
CA LYS A 183 -1.44 -24.16 12.85
C LYS A 183 -1.26 -25.28 11.81
N GLN A 184 -0.52 -25.02 10.74
CA GLN A 184 -0.05 -25.99 9.75
C GLN A 184 1.48 -25.94 9.68
N THR A 185 2.14 -26.15 10.81
CA THR A 185 3.48 -26.76 10.82
C THR A 185 3.67 -27.60 12.07
N ALA A 186 2.84 -28.65 12.22
CA ALA A 186 3.11 -29.78 13.12
C ALA A 186 2.16 -30.96 12.84
N ALA A 187 2.08 -31.44 11.59
CA ALA A 187 1.60 -32.79 11.25
C ALA A 187 1.78 -33.06 9.74
N ALA A 188 2.96 -33.54 9.35
CA ALA A 188 3.22 -34.54 8.31
C ALA A 188 4.74 -34.73 8.19
#